data_AF-A0A7C2L2H7-F1
#
_entry.id   AF-A0A7C2L2H7-F1
#
_cell.length_a   1.000
_cell.length_b   1.000
_cell.length_c   1.000
_cell.angle_alpha   90.00
_cell.angle_beta   90.00
_cell.angle_gamma   90.00
#
_symmetry.space_group_name_H-M   'P 1'
#
loop_
_entity.id
_entity.type
_entity.pdbx_description
1 polymer ?
#
loop_
_entity_poly.entity_id
_entity_poly.type
_entity_poly.pdbx_seq_one_letter_code
_entity_poly.pdbx_strand_id
1 'polypeptide(L)' 'LSLAPIHRLIKKAGAARASEDAAEELRKILEEIGIAIAKEALSLAQYAGRRTVRREDIDRAARTLLRGYYSTQ' A
#
# COMPACT_ATOMS: atom_id res chain seq x y z
N LEU A 1 7.67 7.82 -3.94
CA LEU A 1 8.48 6.96 -3.04
C LEU A 1 9.93 6.91 -3.54
N SER A 2 10.97 6.97 -2.71
CA SER A 2 12.35 6.80 -3.19
C SER A 2 12.66 5.33 -3.49
N LEU A 3 13.61 5.05 -4.40
CA LEU A 3 13.92 3.68 -4.84
C LEU A 3 14.65 2.84 -3.79
N ALA A 4 15.44 3.44 -2.90
CA ALA A 4 16.18 2.70 -1.88
C ALA A 4 15.29 1.86 -0.92
N PRO A 5 14.17 2.38 -0.36
CA PRO A 5 13.19 1.56 0.35
C PRO A 5 12.60 0.42 -0.49
N ILE A 6 12.36 0.65 -1.78
CA ILE A 6 11.75 -0.34 -2.67
C ILE A 6 12.72 -1.50 -2.92
N HIS A 7 14.00 -1.20 -3.19
CA HIS A 7 15.08 -2.17 -3.21
C HIS A 7 15.15 -3.00 -1.92
N ARG A 8 14.98 -2.38 -0.75
CA ARG A 8 14.94 -3.09 0.53
C ARG A 8 13.72 -4.02 0.66
N LEU A 9 12.56 -3.63 0.14
CA LEU A 9 11.37 -4.50 0.14
C LEU A 9 11.61 -5.75 -0.71
N ILE A 10 12.16 -5.58 -1.92
CA ILE A 10 12.47 -6.71 -2.81
C ILE A 10 13.48 -7.66 -2.15
N LYS A 11 14.52 -7.13 -1.50
CA LYS A 11 15.49 -7.96 -0.76
C LYS A 11 14.87 -8.66 0.45
N LYS A 12 13.99 -7.98 1.20
CA LYS A 12 13.26 -8.59 2.33
C LYS A 12 12.30 -9.69 1.89
N ALA A 13 11.79 -9.63 0.67
CA ALA A 13 11.01 -10.71 0.07
C ALA A 13 11.87 -11.92 -0.34
N GLY A 14 13.20 -11.88 -0.15
CA GLY A 14 14.11 -13.00 -0.38
C GLY A 14 14.98 -12.87 -1.63
N ALA A 15 14.87 -11.78 -2.38
CA ALA A 15 15.73 -11.58 -3.56
C ALA A 15 17.16 -11.20 -3.15
N ALA A 16 18.17 -11.88 -3.69
CA ALA A 16 19.57 -11.52 -3.46
C ALA A 16 19.95 -10.16 -4.10
N ARG A 17 19.36 -9.85 -5.26
CA ARG A 17 19.58 -8.61 -6.02
C ARG A 17 18.27 -8.09 -6.62
N ALA A 18 18.22 -6.79 -6.89
CA ALA A 18 17.12 -6.13 -7.58
C ALA A 18 17.70 -5.13 -8.59
N SER A 19 17.17 -5.11 -9.82
CA SER A 19 17.52 -4.08 -10.80
C SER A 19 16.80 -2.77 -10.48
N GLU A 20 17.31 -1.66 -11.03
CA GLU A 20 16.65 -0.36 -10.89
C GLU A 20 15.24 -0.39 -11.49
N ASP A 21 15.08 -0.98 -12.68
CA ASP A 21 13.78 -1.10 -13.35
C ASP A 21 12.77 -1.91 -12.52
N ALA A 22 13.20 -2.97 -11.84
CA ALA A 22 12.32 -3.75 -10.97
C ALA A 22 11.88 -2.94 -9.74
N ALA A 23 12.78 -2.14 -9.17
CA ALA A 23 12.44 -1.24 -8.08
C ALA A 23 11.51 -0.11 -8.55
N GLU A 24 11.73 0.43 -9.75
CA GLU A 24 10.88 1.46 -10.34
C GLU A 24 9.47 0.94 -10.65
N GLU A 25 9.35 -0.29 -11.16
CA GLU A 25 8.04 -0.87 -11.43
C GLU A 25 7.27 -1.17 -10.14
N LEU A 26 7.94 -1.75 -9.14
CA LEU A 26 7.32 -1.95 -7.83
C LEU A 26 6.91 -0.62 -7.17
N ARG A 27 7.69 0.44 -7.37
CA ARG A 27 7.36 1.79 -6.88
C ARG A 27 6.01 2.26 -7.43
N LYS A 28 5.81 2.16 -8.76
CA LYS A 28 4.57 2.58 -9.41
C LYS A 28 3.37 1.79 -8.89
N ILE A 29 3.49 0.47 -8.84
CA ILE A 29 2.42 -0.42 -8.33
C ILE A 29 2.05 -0.06 -6.88
N LEU A 30 3.05 0.15 -6.02
CA LEU A 30 2.80 0.53 -4.62
C LEU A 30 2.16 1.92 -4.50
N GLU A 31 2.50 2.87 -5.36
CA GLU A 31 1.86 4.19 -5.40
C GLU A 31 0.38 4.07 -5.81
N GLU A 32 0.07 3.29 -6.85
CA GLU A 32 -1.30 3.05 -7.29
C GLU A 32 -2.15 2.37 -6.20
N ILE A 33 -1.63 1.31 -5.58
CA ILE A 33 -2.29 0.62 -4.46
C ILE A 33 -2.48 1.58 -3.29
N GLY A 34 -1.46 2.36 -2.96
CA GLY A 34 -1.52 3.34 -1.88
C GLY A 34 -2.60 4.41 -2.11
N ILE A 35 -2.74 4.90 -3.35
CA ILE A 35 -3.78 5.85 -3.73
C ILE A 35 -5.17 5.21 -3.62
N ALA A 36 -5.34 3.98 -4.07
CA ALA A 36 -6.61 3.27 -3.98
C ALA A 36 -7.06 3.11 -2.51
N ILE A 37 -6.15 2.67 -1.64
CA ILE A 37 -6.41 2.55 -0.19
C ILE A 37 -6.73 3.92 0.42
N ALA A 38 -5.97 4.96 0.08
CA ALA A 38 -6.19 6.31 0.61
C ALA A 38 -7.55 6.90 0.21
N LYS A 39 -8.01 6.65 -1.02
CA LYS A 39 -9.34 7.08 -1.49
C LYS A 39 -10.46 6.41 -0.71
N GLU A 40 -10.37 5.10 -0.52
CA GLU A 40 -11.38 4.35 0.26
C GLU A 40 -11.36 4.78 1.73
N ALA A 41 -10.17 4.94 2.33
CA ALA A 41 -10.03 5.42 3.70
C ALA A 41 -10.59 6.84 3.89
N LEU A 42 -10.44 7.71 2.88
CA LEU A 42 -11.05 9.04 2.89
C LEU A 42 -12.59 8.95 2.89
N SER A 43 -13.16 8.07 2.05
CA SER A 43 -14.62 7.81 2.02
C SER A 43 -15.13 7.34 3.39
N LEU A 44 -14.43 6.40 4.03
CA LEU A 44 -14.75 5.91 5.37
C LEU A 44 -14.70 7.02 6.43
N ALA A 45 -13.66 7.86 6.39
CA ALA A 45 -13.53 9.00 7.30
C ALA A 45 -14.69 10.00 7.12
N GLN A 46 -15.03 10.32 5.86
CA GLN A 46 -16.12 11.23 5.52
C GLN A 46 -17.48 10.69 5.98
N TYR A 47 -17.74 9.40 5.79
CA TYR A 47 -18.95 8.74 6.27
C TYR A 47 -19.09 8.82 7.80
N ALA A 48 -17.95 8.76 8.52
CA ALA A 48 -17.89 8.95 9.96
C ALA A 48 -17.91 10.43 10.40
N GLY A 49 -18.18 11.38 9.49
CA GLY A 49 -18.23 12.82 9.78
C GLY A 49 -16.86 13.46 10.05
N ARG A 50 -15.76 12.77 9.75
CA ARG A 50 -14.39 13.24 9.97
C ARG A 50 -13.75 13.69 8.67
N ARG A 51 -12.94 14.76 8.75
CA ARG A 51 -12.07 15.19 7.63
C ARG A 51 -10.67 14.57 7.69
N THR A 52 -10.27 14.11 8.87
CA THR A 52 -8.96 13.47 9.09
C THR A 52 -9.09 11.96 8.92
N VAL A 53 -8.33 11.40 7.97
CA VAL A 53 -8.14 9.96 7.81
C VAL A 53 -7.32 9.44 8.98
N ARG A 54 -7.81 8.40 9.65
CA ARG A 54 -7.14 7.76 10.78
C ARG A 54 -6.65 6.36 10.43
N ARG A 55 -5.90 5.75 11.34
CA ARG A 55 -5.32 4.40 11.17
C ARG A 55 -6.40 3.37 10.86
N GLU A 56 -7.52 3.43 11.57
CA GLU A 56 -8.65 2.50 11.40
C GLU A 56 -9.29 2.57 10.01
N ASP A 57 -9.29 3.75 9.38
CA ASP A 57 -9.83 3.92 8.03
C ASP A 57 -8.91 3.24 7.01
N ILE A 58 -7.59 3.39 7.18
CA ILE A 58 -6.58 2.75 6.33
C ILE A 58 -6.62 1.22 6.47
N ASP A 59 -6.67 0.70 7.69
CA ASP A 59 -6.73 -0.75 7.93
C ASP A 59 -8.00 -1.37 7.31
N ARG A 60 -9.17 -0.75 7.52
CA ARG A 60 -10.43 -1.21 6.93
C ARG A 60 -10.42 -1.12 5.40
N ALA A 61 -9.93 -0.03 4.83
CA ALA A 61 -9.79 0.12 3.39
C ALA A 61 -8.85 -0.95 2.80
N ALA A 62 -7.69 -1.16 3.43
CA ALA A 62 -6.71 -2.16 3.00
C ALA A 62 -7.27 -3.58 3.05
N ARG A 63 -7.96 -3.97 4.13
CA ARG A 63 -8.63 -5.29 4.23
C ARG A 63 -9.71 -5.48 3.18
N THR A 64 -10.43 -4.41 2.87
CA THR A 64 -11.53 -4.45 1.89
C THR A 64 -11.01 -4.66 0.48
N LEU A 65 -9.96 -3.92 0.09
CA LEU A 65 -9.37 -3.93 -1.24
C LEU A 65 -8.39 -5.09 -1.46
N LEU A 66 -7.57 -5.44 -0.46
CA LEU A 66 -6.56 -6.50 -0.53
C LEU A 66 -7.06 -7.80 0.11
N ARG A 67 -8.35 -8.08 -0.01
CA ARG A 67 -9.03 -9.16 0.72
C ARG A 67 -8.35 -10.52 0.53
N GLY A 68 -7.89 -10.84 -0.68
CA GLY A 68 -7.15 -12.09 -0.96
C GLY A 68 -5.77 -12.17 -0.30
N TYR A 69 -5.13 -11.03 -0.03
CA TYR A 69 -3.84 -10.98 0.67
C TYR A 69 -4.00 -11.25 2.18
N TYR A 70 -5.05 -10.69 2.80
CA TYR A 70 -5.29 -10.83 4.24
C TYR A 70 -5.96 -12.15 4.65
N SER A 71 -6.63 -12.87 3.75
CA SER A 71 -7.22 -14.17 4.07
C SER A 71 -6.20 -15.30 4.23
N THR A 72 -4.93 -15.05 3.88
CA THR A 72 -3.85 -16.06 3.88
C THR A 72 -2.92 -15.94 5.11
N GLN A 73 -3.17 -14.98 6.00
CA GLN A 73 -2.35 -14.69 7.20
C GLN A 73 -3.17 -14.88 8.48
#